data_AF-A0A8J3FXM9-F1
#
_entry.id   AF-A0A8J3FXM9-F1
#
_cell.length_a   1.000
_cell.length_b   1.000
_cell.length_c   1.000
_cell.angle_alpha   90.00
_cell.angle_beta   90.00
_cell.angle_gamma   90.00
#
_symmetry.space_group_name_H-M   'P 1'
#
loop_
_entity.id
_entity.type
_entity.pdbx_description
1 polymer ?
#
loop_
_entity_poly.entity_id
_entity_poly.type
_entity_poly.pdbx_seq_one_letter_code
_entity_poly.pdbx_strand_id
1 'polypeptide(L)'
;MGKTYKFDRYVQEAKAEPFVLDAGDVEIVIQPPDGETVLEIEQCGSTRVMLELMCGDQFDAVYELVRSQPASVLRDLSLDMARHFSIAPDQAPPGGLRASSRR
;
A
#
# COMPACT_ATOMS: atom_id res chain seq x y z
N MET A 1 -18.78 -30.28 2.77
CA MET A 1 -17.36 -30.31 3.19
C MET A 1 -16.84 -28.87 3.11
N GLY A 2 -16.29 -28.33 4.19
CA GLY A 2 -15.78 -26.95 4.20
C GLY A 2 -14.54 -26.81 3.32
N LYS A 3 -14.38 -25.67 2.64
CA LYS A 3 -13.12 -25.34 1.97
C LYS A 3 -12.10 -24.95 3.04
N THR A 4 -10.93 -25.58 3.01
CA THR A 4 -9.78 -25.22 3.88
C THR A 4 -8.81 -24.36 3.08
N TYR A 5 -8.35 -23.26 3.68
CA TYR A 5 -7.36 -22.36 3.11
C TYR A 5 -6.06 -22.47 3.91
N LYS A 6 -4.91 -22.31 3.25
CA LYS A 6 -3.59 -22.41 3.88
C LYS A 6 -3.01 -21.01 4.04
N PHE A 7 -2.70 -20.59 5.27
CA PHE A 7 -2.15 -19.27 5.55
C PHE A 7 -0.82 -19.02 4.81
N ASP A 8 0.11 -19.98 4.86
CA ASP A 8 1.42 -19.87 4.21
C ASP A 8 1.34 -19.59 2.70
N ARG A 9 0.25 -20.00 2.06
CA ARG A 9 0.01 -19.69 0.64
C ARG A 9 -0.13 -18.18 0.43
N TYR A 10 -0.87 -17.48 1.30
CA TYR A 10 -1.04 -16.03 1.21
C TYR A 10 0.28 -15.30 1.46
N VAL A 11 1.10 -15.78 2.40
CA VAL A 11 2.44 -15.22 2.65
C VAL A 11 3.36 -15.38 1.44
N GLN A 12 3.33 -16.52 0.76
CA GLN A 12 4.14 -16.76 -0.44
C GLN A 12 3.63 -16.00 -1.67
N GLU A 13 2.32 -15.79 -1.77
CA GLU A 13 1.69 -15.03 -2.86
C GLU A 13 1.83 -13.52 -2.65
N ALA A 14 2.01 -13.05 -1.42
CA ALA A 14 2.27 -11.66 -1.09
C ALA A 14 3.64 -11.23 -1.65
N LYS A 15 3.62 -10.67 -2.86
CA LYS A 15 4.76 -9.96 -3.46
C LYS A 15 4.41 -8.48 -3.48
N ALA A 16 4.90 -7.75 -2.48
CA ALA A 16 4.75 -6.31 -2.45
C ALA A 16 6.11 -5.68 -2.75
N GLU A 17 6.22 -5.08 -3.93
CA GLU A 17 7.42 -4.34 -4.31
C GLU A 17 7.40 -2.95 -3.63
N PRO A 18 8.55 -2.41 -3.21
CA PRO A 18 8.62 -1.05 -2.70
C PRO A 18 8.09 -0.03 -3.73
N PHE A 19 7.49 1.05 -3.25
CA PHE A 19 7.14 2.20 -4.07
C PHE A 19 8.36 3.10 -4.19
N VAL A 20 8.87 3.31 -5.40
CA VAL A 20 10.03 4.16 -5.65
C VAL A 20 9.55 5.48 -6.22
N LEU A 21 9.80 6.57 -5.50
CA LEU A 21 9.52 7.94 -5.92
C LEU A 21 10.82 8.60 -6.38
N ASP A 22 10.90 8.89 -7.68
CA ASP A 22 11.97 9.71 -8.26
C ASP A 22 11.67 11.21 -8.00
N ALA A 23 12.47 11.83 -7.13
CA ALA A 23 12.38 13.25 -6.79
C ALA A 23 13.48 14.09 -7.47
N GLY A 24 14.02 13.61 -8.60
CA GLY A 24 15.07 14.28 -9.37
C GLY A 24 16.47 13.96 -8.84
N ASP A 25 16.86 14.61 -7.74
CA ASP A 25 18.21 14.44 -7.17
C ASP A 25 18.28 13.29 -6.14
N VAL A 26 17.13 12.75 -5.73
CA VAL A 26 17.01 11.71 -4.71
C VAL A 26 15.90 10.74 -5.10
N GLU A 27 16.14 9.44 -4.89
CA GLU A 27 15.09 8.43 -4.91
C GLU A 27 14.61 8.15 -3.48
N ILE A 28 13.30 8.19 -3.28
CA ILE A 28 12.67 7.82 -2.02
C ILE A 28 12.02 6.44 -2.18
N VAL A 29 12.52 5.47 -1.43
CA VAL A 29 12.03 4.08 -1.46
C VAL A 29 11.12 3.83 -0.27
N ILE A 30 9.84 3.65 -0.52
CA ILE A 30 8.79 3.41 0.49
C ILE A 30 8.48 1.92 0.52
N GLN A 31 8.64 1.31 1.69
CA GLN A 31 8.37 -0.12 1.88
C GLN A 31 6.86 -0.38 1.95
N PRO A 32 6.39 -1.57 1.50
CA PRO A 32 5.00 -1.94 1.68
C PRO A 32 4.65 -2.01 3.18
N PRO A 33 3.48 -1.47 3.59
CA PRO A 33 3.04 -1.54 4.97
C PRO A 33 2.70 -2.99 5.36
N ASP A 34 2.84 -3.30 6.65
CA ASP A 34 2.39 -4.58 7.19
C ASP A 34 0.88 -4.60 7.45
N GLY A 35 0.37 -5.77 7.84
CA GLY A 35 -1.07 -5.95 8.07
C GLY A 35 -1.64 -5.10 9.21
N GLU A 36 -0.83 -4.73 10.21
CA GLU A 36 -1.27 -3.85 11.30
C GLU A 36 -1.40 -2.42 10.80
N THR A 37 -0.39 -1.93 10.09
CA THR A 37 -0.37 -0.60 9.48
C THR A 37 -1.54 -0.40 8.51
N VAL A 38 -1.91 -1.43 7.73
CA VAL A 38 -3.08 -1.36 6.83
C VAL A 38 -4.38 -1.16 7.62
N LEU A 39 -4.57 -1.88 8.73
CA LEU A 39 -5.76 -1.71 9.58
C LEU A 39 -5.82 -0.33 10.23
N GLU A 40 -4.66 0.25 10.57
CA GLU A 40 -4.58 1.62 11.09
C GLU A 40 -4.91 2.66 10.01
N ILE A 41 -4.46 2.45 8.76
CA ILE A 41 -4.79 3.29 7.62
C ILE A 41 -6.31 3.31 7.38
N GLU A 42 -6.99 2.17 7.44
CA GLU A 42 -8.45 2.08 7.26
C GLU A 42 -9.24 2.85 8.35
N GLN A 43 -8.66 2.98 9.54
CA GLN A 43 -9.26 3.66 10.69
C GLN A 43 -8.86 5.14 10.77
N CYS A 44 -7.85 5.56 10.03
CA CYS A 44 -7.35 6.93 10.12
C CYS A 44 -8.30 7.90 9.40
N GLY A 45 -8.75 8.94 10.11
CA GLY A 45 -9.62 9.99 9.55
C GLY A 45 -8.87 11.17 8.94
N SER A 46 -7.54 11.09 8.86
CA SER A 46 -6.67 12.21 8.50
C SER A 46 -5.71 11.82 7.38
N THR A 47 -5.72 12.60 6.29
CA THR A 47 -4.77 12.43 5.17
C THR A 47 -3.32 12.51 5.62
N ARG A 48 -3.01 13.29 6.66
CA ARG A 48 -1.65 13.37 7.21
C ARG A 48 -1.22 12.06 7.85
N VAL A 49 -2.08 11.50 8.70
CA VAL A 49 -1.81 10.24 9.41
C VAL A 49 -1.71 9.08 8.41
N MET A 50 -2.58 9.08 7.40
CA MET A 50 -2.49 8.12 6.30
C MET A 50 -1.14 8.18 5.59
N LEU A 51 -0.65 9.39 5.27
CA LEU A 51 0.64 9.56 4.61
C LEU A 51 1.80 9.09 5.50
N GLU A 52 1.75 9.40 6.80
CA GLU A 52 2.74 8.97 7.78
C GLU A 52 2.81 7.44 7.87
N LEU A 53 1.66 6.77 7.98
CA LEU A 53 1.56 5.31 8.02
C LEU A 53 2.06 4.65 6.73
N MET A 54 1.73 5.21 5.56
CA MET A 54 2.18 4.64 4.28
C MET A 54 3.67 4.87 4.02
N CYS A 55 4.20 6.04 4.39
CA CYS A 55 5.59 6.40 4.09
C CYS A 55 6.59 5.86 5.13
N GLY A 56 6.14 5.57 6.35
CA GLY A 56 6.99 5.10 7.45
C GLY A 56 8.19 6.02 7.67
N ASP A 57 9.39 5.42 7.71
CA ASP A 57 10.66 6.14 7.90
C ASP A 57 10.91 7.25 6.86
N GLN A 58 10.27 7.17 5.69
CA GLN A 58 10.43 8.13 4.60
C GLN A 58 9.46 9.32 4.67
N PHE A 59 8.57 9.35 5.68
CA PHE A 59 7.55 10.39 5.80
C PHE A 59 8.13 11.81 5.73
N ASP A 60 9.19 12.10 6.48
CA ASP A 60 9.77 13.45 6.51
C ASP A 60 10.27 13.89 5.13
N ALA A 61 10.92 12.99 4.39
CA ALA A 61 11.41 13.27 3.04
C ALA A 61 10.25 13.53 2.06
N VAL A 62 9.20 12.70 2.11
CA VAL A 62 8.00 12.88 1.27
C VAL A 62 7.25 14.15 1.66
N TYR A 63 7.12 14.43 2.95
CA TYR A 63 6.41 15.59 3.47
C TYR A 63 7.08 16.90 3.05
N GLU A 64 8.41 16.99 3.11
CA GLU A 64 9.13 18.17 2.62
C GLU A 64 8.95 18.40 1.11
N LEU A 65 8.83 17.34 0.31
CA LEU A 65 8.55 17.47 -1.13
C LEU A 65 7.15 18.03 -1.41
N VAL A 66 6.13 17.59 -0.66
CA VAL A 66 4.72 17.88 -0.98
C VAL A 66 4.13 19.07 -0.22
N ARG A 67 4.70 19.46 0.93
CA ARG A 67 4.08 20.46 1.83
C ARG A 67 3.91 21.86 1.23
N SER A 68 4.73 22.23 0.25
CA SER A 68 4.67 23.51 -0.47
C SER A 68 3.97 23.40 -1.84
N GLN A 69 3.55 22.19 -2.22
CA GLN A 69 2.95 21.90 -3.52
C GLN A 69 1.43 22.11 -3.50
N PRO A 70 0.78 22.22 -4.68
CA PRO A 70 -0.68 22.21 -4.76
C PRO A 70 -1.27 20.95 -4.11
N ALA A 71 -2.43 21.09 -3.44
CA ALA A 71 -3.07 20.01 -2.70
C ALA A 71 -3.37 18.75 -3.56
N SER A 72 -3.53 18.90 -4.87
CA SER A 72 -3.69 17.78 -5.80
C SER A 72 -2.48 16.83 -5.81
N VAL A 73 -1.27 17.35 -5.62
CA VAL A 73 -0.03 16.54 -5.59
C VAL A 73 -0.07 15.54 -4.43
N LEU A 74 -0.41 16.00 -3.23
CA LEU A 74 -0.54 15.13 -2.05
C LEU A 74 -1.62 14.05 -2.27
N ARG A 75 -2.77 14.46 -2.82
CA ARG A 75 -3.88 13.56 -3.11
C ARG A 75 -3.47 12.47 -4.10
N ASP A 76 -2.88 12.87 -5.23
CA ASP A 76 -2.56 11.94 -6.32
C ASP A 76 -1.43 10.99 -5.92
N LEU A 77 -0.38 11.49 -5.23
CA LEU A 77 0.67 10.65 -4.66
C LEU A 77 0.10 9.63 -3.66
N SER A 78 -0.79 10.05 -2.77
CA SER A 78 -1.41 9.16 -1.79
C SER A 78 -2.24 8.07 -2.47
N LEU A 79 -2.96 8.40 -3.54
CA LEU A 79 -3.75 7.45 -4.33
C LEU A 79 -2.87 6.44 -5.06
N ASP A 80 -1.75 6.89 -5.63
CA ASP A 80 -0.84 6.02 -6.35
C ASP A 80 -0.13 5.04 -5.42
N MET A 81 0.29 5.47 -4.22
CA MET A 81 0.80 4.57 -3.18
C MET A 81 -0.26 3.54 -2.74
N ALA A 82 -1.50 3.98 -2.47
CA ALA A 82 -2.59 3.09 -2.07
C ALA A 82 -2.93 2.04 -3.15
N ARG A 83 -2.83 2.41 -4.44
CA ARG A 83 -2.99 1.47 -5.56
C ARG A 83 -1.83 0.50 -5.68
N HIS A 84 -0.60 1.01 -5.58
CA HIS A 84 0.62 0.21 -5.69
C HIS A 84 0.70 -0.88 -4.62
N PHE A 85 0.35 -0.54 -3.38
CA PHE A 85 0.30 -1.50 -2.27
C PHE A 85 -1.01 -2.31 -2.18
N SER A 86 -1.90 -2.18 -3.17
CA SER A 86 -3.20 -2.86 -3.20
C SER A 86 -4.08 -2.62 -1.96
N ILE A 87 -3.97 -1.45 -1.33
CA ILE A 87 -4.77 -1.01 -0.17
C ILE A 87 -6.11 -0.44 -0.64
N ALA A 88 -6.22 -0.03 -1.91
CA ALA A 88 -7.46 0.47 -2.49
C ALA A 88 -8.51 -0.65 -2.68
N PRO A 89 -9.81 -0.39 -2.36
CA PRO A 89 -10.88 -1.40 -2.35
C PRO A 89 -11.27 -2.00 -3.71
N ASP A 90 -10.65 -1.58 -4.81
CA ASP A 90 -10.92 -2.04 -6.19
C ASP A 90 -9.94 -3.14 -6.67
N GLN A 91 -9.17 -3.75 -5.76
CA GLN A 91 -8.28 -4.85 -6.09
C GLN A 91 -8.94 -6.20 -5.76
N ALA A 92 -9.00 -7.09 -6.76
CA ALA A 92 -9.46 -8.46 -6.54
C ALA A 92 -8.58 -9.13 -5.46
N PRO A 93 -9.15 -9.85 -4.48
CA PRO A 93 -8.39 -10.39 -3.37
C PRO A 93 -7.31 -11.37 -3.86
N PRO A 94 -6.10 -11.34 -3.28
CA PRO A 94 -5.09 -12.36 -3.49
C PRO A 94 -5.69 -13.75 -3.21
N GLY A 95 -5.51 -14.68 -4.16
CA GLY A 95 -6.02 -16.06 -4.05
C GLY A 95 -7.30 -16.39 -4.83
N GLY A 96 -7.89 -15.43 -5.55
CA GLY A 96 -9.12 -15.62 -6.35
C GLY A 96 -8.96 -16.28 -7.73
N LEU A 97 -7.73 -16.39 -8.25
CA LEU A 97 -7.49 -16.97 -9.58
C LEU A 97 -7.23 -18.48 -9.46
N ARG A 98 -8.27 -19.25 -9.82
CA ARG A 98 -8.27 -20.71 -10.05
C ARG A 98 -8.27 -21.60 -8.80
N ALA A 99 -9.40 -21.64 -8.11
CA ALA A 99 -9.85 -22.93 -7.59
C ALA A 99 -10.15 -23.85 -8.79
N SER A 100 -9.19 -24.71 -9.13
CA SER A 100 -9.40 -25.78 -10.11
C SER A 100 -10.55 -26.66 -9.58
N SER A 101 -11.72 -26.57 -10.21
CA SER A 101 -12.75 -27.59 -10.08
C SER A 101 -12.23 -28.86 -10.74
N ARG A 102 -11.72 -29.79 -9.92
CA ARG A 102 -11.61 -31.20 -10.31
C ARG A 102 -12.66 -32.00 -9.56
N ARG A 103 -13.49 -32.65 -10.40
CA ARG A 103 -14.48 -33.70 -10.16
C ARG A 103 -15.89 -33.23 -9.83
#